data_AF-A0A955DVF6-F1
#
_entry.id   AF-A0A955DVF6-F1
#
_cell.length_a   1.000
_cell.length_b   1.000
_cell.length_c   1.000
_cell.angle_alpha   90.00
_cell.angle_beta   90.00
_cell.angle_gamma   90.00
#
_symmetry.space_group_name_H-M   'P 1'
#
loop_
_entity.id
_entity.type
_entity.pdbx_description
1 polymer ?
#
loop_
_entity_poly.entity_id
_entity_poly.type
_entity_poly.pdbx_seq_one_letter_code
_entity_poly.pdbx_strand_id
1 'polypeptide(L)'
;MEHLLERLESLEGELDGMYRELERTQRLSMLGEIAAIIAHEFNNLLTPIRSYAQLALEGDDPEMTRKALEQALVASTRAGRISSSILGLARDDSPGRATPVQVQSCVAEVFLCLARDPARDGIALDLDI
;
A
#
# COMPACT_ATOMS: atom_id res chain seq x y z
N MET A 1 47.34 23.51 24.15
CA MET A 1 47.02 22.08 24.04
C MET A 1 45.60 21.84 24.52
N GLU A 2 45.25 22.32 25.70
CA GLU A 2 43.89 22.30 26.29
C GLU A 2 42.82 22.93 25.38
N HIS A 3 43.08 24.12 24.83
CA HIS A 3 42.16 24.79 23.90
C HIS A 3 41.95 24.05 22.56
N LEU A 4 42.91 23.19 22.17
CA LEU A 4 42.81 22.34 20.97
C LEU A 4 41.91 21.12 21.22
N LEU A 5 41.95 20.58 22.45
CA LEU A 5 41.07 19.50 22.89
C LEU A 5 39.62 19.99 23.03
N GLU A 6 39.40 21.16 23.62
CA GLU A 6 38.07 21.79 23.67
C GLU A 6 37.50 22.02 22.26
N ARG A 7 38.35 22.42 21.30
CA ARG A 7 37.92 22.64 19.91
C ARG A 7 37.53 21.33 19.22
N LEU A 8 38.25 20.23 19.49
CA LEU A 8 37.93 18.90 18.97
C LEU A 8 36.62 18.38 19.54
N GLU A 9 36.42 18.50 20.85
CA GLU A 9 35.19 18.05 21.53
C GLU A 9 33.97 18.85 21.05
N SER A 10 34.12 20.15 20.83
CA SER A 10 33.08 21.00 20.21
C SER A 10 32.75 20.57 18.77
N LEU A 11 33.77 20.24 17.96
CA LEU A 11 33.57 19.80 16.58
C LEU A 11 32.93 18.42 16.49
N GLU A 12 33.30 17.50 17.39
CA GLU A 12 32.66 16.18 17.51
C GLU A 12 31.18 16.33 17.88
N GLY A 13 30.87 17.19 18.86
CA GLY A 13 29.48 17.48 19.25
C GLY A 13 28.64 18.09 18.12
N GLU A 14 29.21 19.00 17.32
CA GLU A 14 28.56 19.57 16.14
C GLU A 14 28.32 18.52 15.05
N LEU A 15 29.31 17.66 14.77
CA LEU A 15 29.17 16.54 13.83
C LEU A 15 28.06 15.59 14.25
N ASP A 16 28.02 15.20 15.52
CA ASP A 16 27.00 14.31 16.07
C ASP A 16 25.59 14.93 16.02
N GLY A 17 25.51 16.25 16.21
CA GLY A 17 24.28 17.03 15.97
C GLY A 17 23.83 16.97 14.52
N MET A 18 24.74 17.23 13.58
CA MET A 18 24.46 17.20 12.14
C MET A 18 24.07 15.81 11.64
N TYR A 19 24.72 14.74 12.12
CA TYR A 19 24.36 13.37 11.75
C TYR A 19 22.94 13.01 12.19
N ARG A 20 22.53 13.40 13.41
CA ARG A 20 21.15 13.18 13.89
C ARG A 20 20.13 13.98 13.10
N GLU A 21 20.44 15.23 12.77
CA GLU A 21 19.56 16.07 11.93
C GLU A 21 19.41 15.48 10.51
N LEU A 22 20.51 14.97 9.94
CA LEU A 22 20.52 14.31 8.64
C LEU A 22 19.68 13.03 8.65
N GLU A 23 19.87 12.16 9.64
CA GLU A 23 19.11 10.92 9.82
C GLU A 23 17.62 11.22 9.97
N ARG A 24 17.26 12.23 10.78
CA ARG A 24 15.88 12.69 10.95
C ARG A 24 15.29 13.19 9.63
N THR A 25 16.04 14.01 8.89
CA THR A 25 15.58 14.57 7.62
C THR A 25 15.39 13.49 6.57
N GLN A 26 16.30 12.51 6.49
CA GLN A 26 16.18 11.35 5.61
C GLN A 26 14.94 10.52 5.95
N ARG A 27 14.68 10.24 7.24
CA ARG A 27 13.47 9.54 7.67
C ARG A 27 12.20 10.27 7.27
N LEU A 28 12.15 11.59 7.48
CA LEU A 28 11.00 12.40 7.10
C LEU A 28 10.79 12.43 5.58
N SER A 29 11.87 12.52 4.80
CA SER A 29 11.81 12.48 3.34
C SER A 29 11.26 11.14 2.84
N MET A 30 11.78 10.02 3.36
CA MET A 30 11.28 8.68 3.01
C MET A 30 9.80 8.51 3.38
N LEU A 31 9.40 8.99 4.56
CA LEU A 31 8.00 8.94 4.98
C LEU A 31 7.09 9.76 4.05
N GLY A 32 7.56 10.94 3.61
CA GLY A 32 6.84 11.78 2.66
C GLY A 32 6.66 11.11 1.30
N GLU A 33 7.70 10.45 0.78
CA GLU A 33 7.65 9.71 -0.47
C GLU A 33 6.67 8.51 -0.38
N ILE A 34 6.74 7.74 0.70
CA ILE A 34 5.82 6.64 0.95
C ILE A 34 4.38 7.15 1.08
N ALA A 35 4.16 8.26 1.80
CA ALA A 35 2.83 8.85 1.94
C ALA A 35 2.26 9.32 0.59
N ALA A 36 3.10 9.89 -0.29
CA ALA A 36 2.69 10.30 -1.62
C ALA A 36 2.28 9.09 -2.48
N ILE A 37 3.06 8.00 -2.45
CA ILE A 37 2.74 6.75 -3.15
C ILE A 37 1.43 6.15 -2.62
N ILE A 38 1.27 6.07 -1.29
CA ILE A 38 0.03 5.55 -0.68
C ILE A 38 -1.17 6.40 -1.08
N ALA A 39 -1.05 7.73 -1.05
CA ALA A 39 -2.12 8.63 -1.47
C ALA A 39 -2.48 8.45 -2.95
N HIS A 40 -1.48 8.26 -3.81
CA HIS A 40 -1.67 7.95 -5.22
C HIS A 40 -2.45 6.65 -5.40
N GLU A 41 -2.00 5.56 -4.76
CA GLU A 41 -2.68 4.27 -4.85
C GLU A 41 -4.08 4.28 -4.25
N PHE A 42 -4.31 5.08 -3.20
CA PHE A 42 -5.67 5.25 -2.65
C PHE A 42 -6.62 5.87 -3.68
N ASN A 43 -6.16 6.90 -4.39
CA ASN A 43 -6.94 7.50 -5.47
C ASN A 43 -7.17 6.52 -6.64
N ASN A 44 -6.19 5.66 -6.93
CA ASN A 44 -6.35 4.59 -7.93
C ASN A 44 -7.47 3.61 -7.53
N LEU A 45 -7.56 3.24 -6.26
CA LEU A 45 -8.60 2.35 -5.75
C LEU A 45 -9.99 3.00 -5.76
N LEU A 46 -10.08 4.31 -5.50
CA LEU A 46 -11.33 5.05 -5.50
C LEU A 46 -11.89 5.31 -6.91
N THR A 47 -11.01 5.39 -7.92
CA THR A 47 -11.39 5.69 -9.31
C THR A 47 -12.46 4.73 -9.87
N PRO A 48 -12.30 3.39 -9.85
CA PRO A 48 -13.32 2.48 -10.35
C PRO A 48 -14.60 2.53 -9.53
N ILE A 49 -14.51 2.70 -8.20
CA ILE A 49 -15.69 2.84 -7.33
C ILE A 49 -16.51 4.06 -7.74
N ARG A 50 -15.86 5.21 -7.93
CA ARG A 50 -16.51 6.44 -8.39
C ARG A 50 -17.10 6.28 -9.78
N SER A 51 -16.36 5.66 -10.70
CA SER A 51 -16.81 5.46 -12.08
C SER A 51 -18.07 4.59 -12.14
N TYR A 52 -18.12 3.48 -11.42
CA TYR A 52 -19.29 2.61 -11.40
C TYR A 52 -20.47 3.24 -10.65
N ALA A 53 -20.23 3.97 -9.57
CA ALA A 53 -21.27 4.74 -8.90
C ALA A 53 -21.87 5.80 -9.83
N GLN A 54 -21.03 6.47 -10.63
CA GLN A 54 -21.48 7.46 -11.61
C GLN A 54 -22.32 6.81 -12.72
N LEU A 55 -21.88 5.67 -13.27
CA LEU A 55 -22.67 4.90 -14.24
C LEU A 55 -24.02 4.45 -13.68
N ALA A 56 -24.09 4.11 -12.39
CA ALA A 56 -25.34 3.75 -11.72
C ALA A 56 -26.28 4.95 -11.55
N LEU A 57 -25.75 6.16 -11.36
CA LEU A 57 -26.54 7.40 -11.25
C LEU A 57 -27.07 7.89 -12.60
N GLU A 58 -26.32 7.66 -13.68
CA GLU A 58 -26.68 8.06 -15.05
C GLU A 58 -27.54 7.01 -15.76
N GLY A 59 -27.69 5.80 -15.19
CA GLY A 59 -28.39 4.68 -15.82
C GLY A 59 -29.91 4.73 -15.63
N ASP A 60 -30.65 4.67 -16.73
CA ASP A 60 -32.12 4.54 -16.75
C ASP A 60 -32.59 3.07 -16.71
N ASP A 61 -31.69 2.11 -16.96
CA ASP A 61 -31.99 0.68 -16.91
C ASP A 61 -31.66 0.09 -15.52
N PRO A 62 -32.65 -0.43 -14.77
CA PRO A 62 -32.43 -1.06 -13.48
C PRO A 62 -31.42 -2.21 -13.50
N GLU A 63 -31.32 -2.98 -14.59
CA GLU A 63 -30.38 -4.09 -14.67
C GLU A 63 -28.93 -3.60 -14.81
N MET A 64 -28.70 -2.59 -15.65
CA MET A 64 -27.39 -1.95 -15.80
C MET A 64 -26.97 -1.25 -14.50
N THR A 65 -27.88 -0.55 -13.84
CA THR A 65 -27.63 0.11 -12.55
C THR A 65 -27.23 -0.90 -11.47
N ARG A 66 -27.93 -2.04 -11.39
CA ARG A 66 -27.55 -3.12 -10.46
C ARG A 66 -26.15 -3.66 -10.76
N LYS A 67 -25.82 -3.93 -12.03
CA LYS A 67 -24.49 -4.40 -12.42
C LYS A 67 -23.39 -3.39 -12.07
N ALA A 68 -23.63 -2.10 -12.30
CA ALA A 68 -22.69 -1.05 -11.95
C ALA A 68 -22.46 -1.01 -10.42
N LEU A 69 -23.51 -1.07 -9.61
CA LEU A 69 -23.39 -1.12 -8.15
C LEU A 69 -22.66 -2.38 -7.66
N GLU A 70 -22.89 -3.54 -8.26
CA GLU A 70 -22.15 -4.77 -7.97
C GLU A 70 -20.65 -4.60 -8.23
N GLN A 71 -20.27 -3.98 -9.36
CA GLN A 71 -18.86 -3.70 -9.66
C GLN A 71 -18.25 -2.67 -8.70
N ALA A 72 -19.00 -1.64 -8.30
CA ALA A 72 -18.55 -0.69 -7.28
C ALA A 72 -18.30 -1.38 -5.93
N LEU A 73 -19.16 -2.34 -5.54
CA LEU A 73 -19.01 -3.13 -4.32
C LEU A 73 -17.80 -4.07 -4.36
N VAL A 74 -17.54 -4.70 -5.52
CA VAL A 74 -16.33 -5.53 -5.70
C VAL A 74 -15.07 -4.66 -5.59
N ALA A 75 -15.05 -3.51 -6.24
CA ALA A 75 -13.92 -2.58 -6.18
C ALA A 75 -13.69 -2.04 -4.75
N SER A 76 -14.76 -1.71 -4.01
CA SER A 76 -14.65 -1.23 -2.63
C SER A 76 -14.15 -2.32 -1.67
N THR A 77 -14.61 -3.56 -1.86
CA THR A 77 -14.13 -4.72 -1.09
C THR A 77 -12.63 -4.92 -1.29
N ARG A 78 -12.16 -4.84 -2.54
CA ARG A 78 -10.73 -4.93 -2.88
C ARG A 78 -9.94 -3.78 -2.25
N ALA A 79 -10.44 -2.55 -2.33
CA ALA A 79 -9.80 -1.39 -1.71
C ALA A 79 -9.67 -1.53 -0.18
N GLY A 80 -10.69 -2.08 0.47
CA GLY A 80 -10.67 -2.39 1.91
C GLY A 80 -9.56 -3.38 2.27
N ARG A 81 -9.41 -4.48 1.51
CA ARG A 81 -8.36 -5.48 1.73
C ARG A 81 -6.95 -4.87 1.63
N ILE A 82 -6.70 -4.05 0.60
CA ILE A 82 -5.41 -3.38 0.40
C ILE A 82 -5.14 -2.39 1.54
N SER A 83 -6.15 -1.64 1.97
CA SER A 83 -6.05 -0.71 3.10
C SER A 83 -5.66 -1.44 4.39
N SER A 84 -6.26 -2.61 4.67
CA SER A 84 -5.89 -3.44 5.81
C SER A 84 -4.46 -3.96 5.74
N SER A 85 -3.97 -4.34 4.55
CA SER A 85 -2.57 -4.74 4.35
C SER A 85 -1.60 -3.59 4.63
N ILE A 86 -1.89 -2.38 4.17
CA ILE A 86 -1.06 -1.19 4.43
C ILE A 86 -1.02 -0.88 5.93
N LEU A 87 -2.17 -0.95 6.62
CA LEU A 87 -2.22 -0.81 8.08
C LEU A 87 -1.43 -1.90 8.80
N GLY A 88 -1.42 -3.13 8.27
CA GLY A 88 -0.62 -4.23 8.79
C GLY A 88 0.89 -3.97 8.70
N LEU A 89 1.36 -3.29 7.66
CA LEU A 89 2.77 -2.89 7.51
C LEU A 89 3.18 -1.78 8.47
N ALA A 90 2.25 -0.89 8.83
CA ALA A 90 2.51 0.24 9.71
C ALA A 90 2.50 -0.14 11.21
N ARG A 91 1.87 -1.27 11.56
CA ARG A 91 1.85 -1.77 12.93
C ARG A 91 3.14 -2.52 13.23
N ASP A 92 3.91 -2.00 14.18
CA ASP A 92 5.05 -2.68 14.82
C ASP A 92 4.56 -3.75 15.83
N ASP A 93 3.46 -4.43 15.48
CA ASP A 93 2.91 -5.49 16.33
C ASP A 93 3.83 -6.70 16.16
N SER A 94 4.40 -7.14 17.29
CA SER A 94 5.07 -8.43 17.46
C SER A 94 4.34 -9.49 16.63
N PRO A 95 5.06 -10.38 15.90
CA PRO A 95 4.45 -11.25 14.91
C PRO A 95 3.20 -11.89 15.49
N GLY A 96 2.04 -11.50 14.93
CA GLY A 96 0.75 -12.05 15.33
C GLY A 96 0.87 -13.57 15.35
N ARG A 97 0.24 -14.21 16.34
CA ARG A 97 0.30 -15.66 16.57
C ARG A 97 0.24 -16.40 15.23
N ALA A 98 1.33 -17.07 14.86
CA ALA A 98 1.39 -17.82 13.61
C ALA A 98 0.27 -18.88 13.61
N THR A 99 -0.66 -18.73 12.67
CA THR A 99 -1.72 -19.70 12.42
C THR A 99 -1.37 -20.53 11.20
N PRO A 100 -1.68 -21.85 11.20
CA PRO A 100 -1.61 -22.64 9.98
C PRO A 100 -2.42 -21.97 8.87
N VAL A 101 -1.81 -21.78 7.70
CA VAL A 101 -2.48 -21.20 6.52
C VAL A 101 -2.31 -22.16 5.35
N GLN A 102 -3.33 -22.24 4.51
CA GLN A 102 -3.27 -22.99 3.27
C GLN A 102 -2.59 -22.13 2.20
N VAL A 103 -1.36 -22.49 1.84
CA VAL A 103 -0.51 -21.73 0.90
C VAL A 103 -1.21 -21.57 -0.46
N GLN A 104 -1.88 -22.62 -0.93
CA GLN A 104 -2.65 -22.59 -2.18
C GLN A 104 -3.72 -21.48 -2.18
N SER A 105 -4.40 -21.27 -1.04
CA SER A 105 -5.42 -20.24 -0.90
C SER A 105 -4.81 -18.84 -0.93
N CYS A 106 -3.68 -18.63 -0.26
CA CYS A 106 -2.96 -17.35 -0.29
C CYS A 106 -2.51 -17.00 -1.71
N VAL A 107 -1.97 -17.98 -2.43
CA VAL A 107 -1.51 -17.78 -3.81
C VAL A 107 -2.68 -17.50 -4.75
N ALA A 108 -3.81 -18.21 -4.61
CA ALA A 108 -5.03 -17.93 -5.38
C ALA A 108 -5.55 -16.49 -5.17
N GLU A 109 -5.47 -15.95 -3.94
CA GLU A 109 -5.89 -14.57 -3.65
C GLU A 109 -5.01 -13.51 -4.33
N VAL A 110 -3.73 -13.78 -4.53
CA VAL A 110 -2.84 -12.88 -5.29
C VAL A 110 -3.30 -12.77 -6.74
N PHE A 111 -3.74 -13.87 -7.34
CA PHE A 111 -4.28 -13.86 -8.71
C PHE A 111 -5.61 -13.11 -8.82
N LEU A 112 -6.45 -13.14 -7.79
CA LEU A 112 -7.65 -12.28 -7.72
C LEU A 112 -7.31 -10.78 -7.70
N CYS A 113 -6.11 -10.44 -7.23
CA CYS A 113 -5.62 -9.07 -7.24
C CYS A 113 -5.03 -8.67 -8.61
N LEU A 114 -4.90 -9.57 -9.58
CA LEU A 114 -4.51 -9.15 -10.93
C LEU A 114 -5.63 -8.31 -11.57
N ALA A 115 -5.25 -7.20 -12.19
CA ALA A 115 -6.20 -6.32 -12.88
C ALA A 115 -6.91 -7.01 -14.05
N ARG A 116 -6.27 -8.04 -14.62
CA ARG A 116 -6.78 -8.80 -15.75
C ARG A 116 -6.39 -10.26 -15.61
N ASP A 117 -7.33 -11.13 -15.95
CA ASP A 117 -7.13 -12.58 -15.98
C ASP A 117 -6.09 -12.92 -17.08
N PRO A 118 -4.93 -13.51 -16.72
CA PRO A 118 -3.88 -13.88 -17.67
C PRO A 118 -4.36 -14.84 -18.77
N ALA A 119 -5.39 -15.64 -18.50
CA ALA A 119 -5.99 -16.52 -19.51
C ALA A 119 -6.59 -15.72 -20.67
N ARG A 120 -7.07 -14.49 -20.42
CA ARG A 120 -7.59 -13.58 -21.46
C ARG A 120 -6.49 -13.00 -22.34
N ASP A 121 -5.24 -13.09 -21.91
CA ASP A 121 -4.05 -12.74 -22.68
C ASP A 121 -3.35 -13.97 -23.28
N GLY A 122 -3.99 -15.15 -23.21
CA GLY A 122 -3.44 -16.40 -23.71
C GLY A 122 -2.30 -16.95 -22.85
N ILE A 123 -2.15 -16.47 -21.62
CA ILE A 123 -1.13 -16.93 -20.68
C ILE A 123 -1.75 -18.00 -19.77
N ALA A 124 -1.27 -19.23 -19.90
CA ALA A 124 -1.63 -20.32 -18.98
C ALA A 124 -0.77 -20.21 -17.71
N LEU A 125 -1.41 -20.17 -16.55
CA LEU A 125 -0.76 -20.24 -15.25
C LEU A 125 -0.85 -21.67 -14.72
N ASP A 126 0.30 -22.27 -14.45
CA ASP A 126 0.41 -23.55 -13.74
C ASP A 126 0.95 -23.28 -12.34
N LEU A 127 0.28 -23.82 -11.33
CA LEU A 127 0.63 -23.62 -9.92
C LEU A 127 1.06 -24.95 -9.32
N ASP A 128 2.37 -25.16 -9.27
CA ASP A 128 3.00 -26.32 -8.64
C ASP A 128 3.34 -25.99 -7.18
N ILE A 129 2.32 -26.04 -6.30
CA ILE A 129 2.38 -25.66 -4.88
C ILE A 129 1.43 -26.47 -3.99
#